data_AF-F7V4I0-F1
#
_entry.id   AF-F7V4I0-F1
#
_cell.length_a   1.000
_cell.length_b   1.000
_cell.length_c   1.000
_cell.angle_alpha   90.00
_cell.angle_beta   90.00
_cell.angle_gamma   90.00
#
_symmetry.space_group_name_H-M   'P 1'
#
loop_
_entity.id
_entity.type
_entity.pdbx_description
1 polymer ?
#
loop_
_entity_poly.entity_id
_entity_poly.type
_entity_poly.pdbx_seq_one_letter_code
_entity_poly.pdbx_strand_id
1 'polypeptide(L)' 'MLCGYVSGDGERGNHCVAITHQLVEIAEFKHFFEHFTFDKTAWSDRGKRVEKYITVVIALDLVTVAM' A
#
# COMPACT_ATOMS: atom_id res chain seq x y z
N MET A 1 12.89 -42.40 -37.00
CA MET A 1 13.42 -41.42 -36.02
C MET A 1 13.14 -40.04 -36.59
N LEU A 2 12.46 -39.08 -35.98
CA LEU A 2 11.66 -38.94 -34.74
C LEU A 2 10.26 -38.45 -35.21
N CYS A 3 9.15 -39.01 -34.73
CA CYS A 3 8.33 -38.45 -33.63
C CYS A 3 7.88 -37.01 -33.92
N GLY A 4 6.61 -36.66 -34.19
CA GLY A 4 5.34 -37.22 -33.76
C GLY A 4 4.52 -36.10 -33.11
N TYR A 5 3.45 -35.66 -33.78
CA TYR A 5 2.26 -34.95 -33.26
C TYR A 5 2.47 -33.70 -32.37
N VAL A 6 2.18 -32.50 -32.91
CA VAL A 6 1.85 -31.33 -32.08
C VAL A 6 0.42 -31.54 -31.59
N SER A 7 0.28 -32.02 -30.35
CA SER A 7 -1.04 -32.07 -29.69
C SER A 7 -1.52 -30.64 -29.43
N GLY A 8 -2.68 -30.33 -30.00
CA GLY A 8 -3.54 -29.25 -29.51
C GLY A 8 -3.93 -29.48 -28.04
N ASP A 9 -4.42 -28.41 -27.44
CA ASP A 9 -4.92 -28.29 -26.06
C ASP A 9 -3.82 -28.28 -25.00
N GLY A 10 -3.53 -27.19 -24.31
CA GLY A 10 -4.02 -25.83 -24.29
C GLY A 10 -3.03 -25.08 -23.41
N GLU A 11 -3.00 -23.76 -23.51
CA GLU A 11 -2.19 -22.87 -22.67
C GLU A 11 -2.09 -23.45 -21.24
N ARG A 12 -0.87 -23.83 -20.81
CA ARG A 12 -0.62 -24.13 -19.39
C ARG A 12 -0.87 -22.82 -18.66
N GLY A 13 -2.13 -22.64 -18.26
CA GLY A 13 -2.64 -21.42 -17.66
C GLY A 13 -1.68 -21.00 -16.58
N ASN A 14 -1.28 -19.74 -16.63
CA ASN A 14 -0.50 -19.14 -15.58
C ASN A 14 -1.22 -19.44 -14.25
N HIS A 15 -0.65 -20.28 -13.39
CA HIS A 15 -1.11 -20.50 -12.02
C HIS A 15 -0.79 -19.27 -11.16
N CYS A 16 -1.05 -18.08 -11.68
CA CYS A 16 -0.90 -16.82 -10.97
C CYS A 16 -2.08 -16.70 -10.04
N VAL A 17 -1.85 -16.98 -8.76
CA VAL A 17 -2.82 -16.73 -7.72
C VAL A 17 -3.06 -15.23 -7.62
N ALA A 18 -4.32 -14.82 -7.79
CA ALA A 18 -4.72 -13.44 -7.58
C ALA A 18 -4.62 -13.14 -6.08
N ILE A 19 -3.76 -12.19 -5.74
CA ILE A 19 -3.68 -11.62 -4.40
C ILE A 19 -4.63 -10.43 -4.35
N THR A 20 -5.55 -10.43 -3.39
CA THR A 20 -6.37 -9.26 -3.10
C THR A 20 -5.94 -8.64 -1.78
N HIS A 21 -5.82 -7.32 -1.77
CA HIS A 21 -5.42 -6.52 -0.61
C HIS A 21 -6.63 -5.78 -0.05
N GLN A 22 -6.81 -5.80 1.27
CA GLN A 22 -7.82 -5.02 1.97
C GLN A 22 -7.19 -4.32 3.18
N LEU A 23 -7.23 -2.99 3.20
CA LEU A 23 -6.76 -2.20 4.33
C LEU A 23 -7.87 -2.07 5.38
N VAL A 24 -7.54 -2.40 6.63
CA VAL A 24 -8.43 -2.24 7.79
C VAL A 24 -7.75 -1.34 8.81
N GLU A 25 -8.33 -0.16 9.04
CA GLU A 25 -7.87 0.75 10.09
C GLU A 25 -8.18 0.17 11.48
N ILE A 26 -7.17 0.14 12.35
CA ILE A 26 -7.26 -0.45 13.70
C ILE A 26 -7.17 0.60 14.79
N ALA A 27 -6.36 1.64 14.56
CA ALA A 27 -6.19 2.70 15.55
C ALA A 27 -5.89 4.02 14.87
N GLU A 28 -6.49 5.08 15.41
CA GLU A 28 -6.14 6.47 15.12
C GLU A 28 -5.89 7.17 16.44
N PHE A 29 -4.73 7.82 16.57
CA PHE A 29 -4.44 8.61 17.75
C PHE A 29 -3.53 9.80 17.45
N LYS A 30 -3.58 10.80 18.33
CA LYS A 30 -2.66 11.92 18.32
C LYS A 30 -1.41 11.56 19.12
N HIS A 31 -0.26 11.57 18.45
CA HIS A 31 1.02 11.49 19.14
C HIS A 31 1.52 12.91 19.41
N PHE A 32 1.58 13.31 20.68
CA PHE A 32 2.05 14.63 21.08
C PHE A 32 3.56 14.73 20.85
N PHE A 33 3.90 15.54 19.86
CA PHE A 33 5.26 15.77 19.39
C PHE A 33 5.31 17.16 18.77
N GLU A 34 6.10 18.06 19.37
CA GLU A 34 6.24 19.44 18.89
C GLU A 34 7.15 19.46 17.66
N HIS A 35 6.62 19.95 16.54
CA HIS A 35 7.35 20.01 15.28
C HIS A 35 6.90 21.23 14.46
N PHE A 36 7.71 21.58 13.47
CA PHE A 36 7.38 22.66 12.55
C PHE A 36 6.78 22.13 11.26
N THR A 37 5.69 22.73 10.82
CA THR A 37 5.06 22.46 9.52
C THR A 37 5.15 23.70 8.64
N PHE A 38 5.05 23.49 7.32
CA PHE A 38 5.09 24.55 6.32
C PHE A 38 3.82 24.45 5.47
N ASP A 39 3.12 25.58 5.30
CA ASP A 39 2.00 25.63 4.35
C ASP A 39 2.50 25.33 2.92
N LYS A 40 1.64 24.75 2.06
CA LYS A 40 2.03 24.34 0.69
C LYS A 40 2.59 25.47 -0.18
N THR A 41 2.31 26.72 0.17
CA THR A 41 2.80 27.94 -0.49
C THR A 41 3.89 28.67 0.30
N ALA A 42 4.30 28.14 1.44
CA ALA A 42 5.29 28.74 2.31
C ALA A 42 6.71 28.40 1.84
N TRP A 43 7.23 29.21 0.92
CA TRP A 43 8.65 29.15 0.50
C TRP A 43 9.60 29.81 1.51
N SER A 44 9.09 30.40 2.60
CA SER A 44 9.89 31.13 3.59
C SER A 44 9.47 30.81 5.02
N ASP A 45 10.34 31.13 5.97
CA ASP A 45 10.11 30.99 7.42
C ASP A 45 8.82 31.70 7.91
N ARG A 46 8.26 32.63 7.12
CA ARG A 46 7.00 33.33 7.43
C ARG A 46 5.77 32.43 7.40
N GLY A 47 5.82 31.26 6.76
CA GLY A 47 4.72 30.29 6.74
C GLY A 47 4.96 29.08 7.63
N LYS A 48 5.96 29.15 8.52
CA LYS A 48 6.31 28.11 9.48
C LYS A 48 5.30 28.12 10.64
N ARG A 49 4.67 26.98 10.91
CA ARG A 49 3.74 26.79 12.02
C ARG A 49 4.32 25.79 13.01
N VAL A 50 4.07 25.98 14.30
CA VAL A 50 4.37 24.98 15.33
C VAL A 50 3.13 24.13 15.52
N GLU A 51 3.25 22.84 15.24
CA GLU A 51 2.24 21.83 15.55
C GLU A 51 2.68 21.04 16.77
N LYS A 52 1.73 20.67 17.62
CA LYS A 52 2.00 20.00 18.91
C LYS A 52 1.79 18.49 18.86
N TYR A 53 1.26 17.98 17.76
CA TYR A 53 0.99 16.57 17.60
C TYR A 53 0.99 16.18 16.12
N ILE A 54 1.27 14.91 15.86
CA ILE A 54 0.99 14.26 14.58
C ILE A 54 -0.21 13.33 14.76
N THR A 55 -0.98 13.15 13.69
CA THR A 55 -1.99 12.07 13.64
C THR A 55 -1.30 10.81 13.15
N VAL A 56 -1.44 9.72 13.90
CA VAL A 56 -0.94 8.39 13.55
C VAL A 56 -2.14 7.50 13.25
N VAL A 57 -2.16 6.93 12.06
CA VAL A 57 -3.14 5.92 11.64
C VAL A 57 -2.43 4.60 11.48
N ILE A 58 -2.93 3.57 12.15
CA ILE A 58 -2.45 2.19 12.04
C ILE A 58 -3.50 1.38 11.30
N ALA A 59 -3.10 0.78 10.18
CA ALA A 59 -3.93 -0.12 9.39
C ALA A 59 -3.23 -1.48 9.21
N LEU A 60 -4.03 -2.53 9.12
CA LEU A 60 -3.57 -3.85 8.65
C LEU A 60 -3.86 -3.99 7.17
N ASP A 61 -2.88 -4.50 6.44
CA ASP A 61 -3.08 -5.01 5.09
C ASP A 61 -3.44 -6.50 5.16
N LEU A 62 -4.71 -6.81 4.92
CA LEU A 62 -5.21 -8.17 4.83
C LEU A 62 -4.97 -8.68 3.42
N VAL A 63 -4.09 -9.67 3.33
CA VAL A 63 -3.74 -10.33 2.08
C VAL A 63 -4.52 -11.63 2.01
N THR A 64 -5.43 -11.74 1.05
CA THR A 64 -6.12 -13.01 0.77
C THR A 64 -5.64 -13.60 -0.56
N VAL A 65 -5.39 -14.90 -0.51
CA VAL A 65 -4.86 -15.71 -1.59
C VAL A 65 -6.02 -16.57 -2.09
N ALA A 66 -6.56 -16.24 -3.26
CA ALA A 66 -7.62 -17.04 -3.87
C ALA A 66 -7.01 -18.31 -4.47
N MET A 67 -7.24 -19.45 -3.82
CA MET A 67 -6.74 -20.76 -4.27
C MET A 67 -7.65 -21.37 -5.34
#